data_AF-W6K048-F1
#
_entry.id   AF-W6K048-F1
#
_cell.length_a   1.000
_cell.length_b   1.000
_cell.length_c   1.000
_cell.angle_alpha   90.00
_cell.angle_beta   90.00
_cell.angle_gamma   90.00
#
_symmetry.space_group_name_H-M   'P 1'
#
loop_
_entity.id
_entity.type
_entity.pdbx_description
1 polymer ?
#
loop_
_entity_poly.entity_id
_entity_poly.type
_entity_poly.pdbx_seq_one_letter_code
_entity_poly.pdbx_strand_id
1 'polypeptide(L)'
;MAEHGSAPTQTGGGLAAGEREQLLYVLESRFAPALEAATAAVRDAERVLAEARSRLARAESAANAPYASDPLIFMRRSVEDEVDGLERKTTERKVRASYRFLLDRSVELAMAEVARFHDDQATLHRELAEGVDACRAAEGRAAEALVEAQRMQERVRASEQTARRGLHLLQEKLGPNRS
;
A
#
# COMPACT_ATOMS: atom_id res chain seq x y z
N MET A 1 -33.64 61.95 55.70
CA MET A 1 -34.12 60.56 55.85
C MET A 1 -33.99 59.94 54.47
N ALA A 2 -32.87 59.25 54.16
CA ALA A 2 -32.65 57.80 54.42
C ALA A 2 -33.68 56.94 53.66
N GLU A 3 -33.38 55.92 52.85
CA GLU A 3 -32.16 55.17 52.51
C GLU A 3 -32.52 54.33 51.25
N HIS A 4 -31.61 54.23 50.28
CA HIS A 4 -30.94 52.99 49.83
C HIS A 4 -31.81 51.82 49.32
N GLY A 5 -31.52 51.41 48.09
CA GLY A 5 -31.96 50.15 47.51
C GLY A 5 -31.29 49.82 46.18
N SER A 6 -29.97 50.05 46.06
CA SER A 6 -29.16 49.44 45.00
C SER A 6 -29.32 47.93 45.04
N ALA A 7 -29.77 47.35 43.95
CA ALA A 7 -29.51 45.94 43.66
C ALA A 7 -28.35 45.88 42.67
N PRO A 8 -27.11 45.65 43.11
CA PRO A 8 -26.11 45.09 42.23
C PRO A 8 -26.48 43.62 42.02
N THR A 9 -26.91 43.30 40.81
CA THR A 9 -26.94 41.93 40.29
C THR A 9 -25.57 41.30 40.55
N GLN A 10 -25.51 40.33 41.46
CA GLN A 10 -24.32 39.51 41.67
C GLN A 10 -24.08 38.72 40.38
N THR A 11 -23.16 39.21 39.55
CA THR A 11 -22.45 38.39 38.58
C THR A 11 -21.62 37.38 39.34
N GLY A 12 -22.18 36.19 39.58
CA GLY A 12 -21.46 35.03 40.10
C GLY A 12 -20.37 34.63 39.12
N GLY A 13 -19.15 35.11 39.34
CA GLY A 13 -17.98 34.86 38.49
C GLY A 13 -17.33 33.49 38.70
N GLY A 14 -18.12 32.48 39.08
CA GLY A 14 -17.64 31.14 39.42
C GLY A 14 -18.23 30.07 38.50
N LEU A 15 -17.44 29.04 38.17
CA LEU A 15 -17.96 27.81 37.56
C LEU A 15 -19.03 27.19 38.47
N ALA A 16 -20.15 26.77 37.88
CA ALA A 16 -21.22 26.10 38.60
C ALA A 16 -20.78 24.70 39.07
N ALA A 17 -21.45 24.17 40.09
CA ALA A 17 -21.19 22.84 40.61
C ALA A 17 -21.40 21.77 39.51
N GLY A 18 -20.36 20.98 39.23
CA GLY A 18 -20.39 19.94 38.19
C GLY A 18 -20.11 20.42 36.76
N GLU A 19 -20.04 21.75 36.53
CA GLU A 19 -19.76 22.32 35.20
C GLU A 19 -18.37 21.92 34.70
N ARG A 20 -17.42 21.78 35.62
CA ARG A 20 -16.06 21.34 35.34
C ARG A 20 -16.03 19.95 34.69
N GLU A 21 -16.68 18.98 35.33
CA GLU A 21 -16.76 17.60 34.86
C GLU A 21 -17.51 17.53 33.53
N GLN A 22 -18.56 18.35 33.36
CA GLN A 22 -19.32 18.44 32.12
C GLN A 22 -18.47 18.97 30.96
N LEU A 23 -17.68 20.03 31.18
CA LEU A 23 -16.79 20.59 30.15
C LEU A 23 -15.67 19.62 29.76
N LEU A 24 -15.12 18.88 30.72
CA LEU A 24 -14.14 17.82 30.45
C LEU A 24 -14.76 16.70 29.59
N TYR A 25 -15.95 16.23 29.96
CA TYR A 25 -16.67 15.22 29.20
C TYR A 25 -16.99 15.66 27.77
N VAL A 26 -17.41 16.92 27.57
CA VAL A 26 -17.64 17.48 26.24
C VAL A 26 -16.35 17.53 25.43
N LEU A 27 -15.22 17.94 26.03
CA LEU A 27 -13.93 17.95 25.35
C LEU A 27 -13.54 16.54 24.88
N GLU A 28 -13.61 15.55 25.77
CA GLU A 28 -13.21 14.17 25.48
C GLU A 28 -14.11 13.53 24.41
N SER A 29 -15.43 13.68 24.53
CA SER A 29 -16.38 13.17 23.56
C SER A 29 -16.24 13.80 22.17
N ARG A 30 -15.87 15.09 22.08
CA ARG A 30 -15.66 15.78 20.81
C ARG A 30 -14.36 15.39 20.11
N PHE A 31 -13.29 15.12 20.87
CA PHE A 31 -11.99 14.73 20.32
C PHE A 31 -11.86 13.23 20.05
N ALA A 32 -12.62 12.37 20.73
CA ALA A 32 -12.54 10.92 20.59
C ALA A 32 -12.55 10.45 19.12
N PRO A 33 -13.50 10.88 18.24
CA PRO A 33 -13.52 10.41 16.85
C PRO A 33 -12.25 10.78 16.06
N ALA A 34 -11.68 11.96 16.30
CA ALA A 34 -10.48 12.41 15.60
C ALA A 34 -9.22 11.66 16.07
N LEU A 35 -9.14 11.38 17.38
CA LEU A 35 -8.03 10.61 17.97
C LEU A 35 -8.06 9.14 17.53
N GLU A 36 -9.25 8.55 17.48
CA GLU A 36 -9.47 7.21 16.97
C GLU A 36 -9.11 7.12 15.48
N ALA A 37 -9.61 8.05 14.66
CA ALA A 37 -9.30 8.10 13.23
C ALA A 37 -7.79 8.28 12.98
N ALA A 38 -7.11 9.17 13.72
CA ALA A 38 -5.68 9.35 13.59
C ALA A 38 -4.88 8.09 13.99
N THR A 39 -5.33 7.39 15.02
CA THR A 39 -4.71 6.12 15.45
C THR A 39 -4.93 5.01 14.43
N ALA A 40 -6.14 4.91 13.86
CA ALA A 40 -6.45 3.96 12.81
C ALA A 40 -5.59 4.21 11.57
N ALA A 41 -5.46 5.48 11.14
CA ALA A 41 -4.64 5.85 9.98
C ALA A 41 -3.16 5.45 10.14
N VAL A 42 -2.58 5.61 11.34
CA VAL A 42 -1.20 5.15 11.62
C VAL A 42 -1.10 3.64 11.49
N ARG A 43 -2.03 2.89 12.10
CA ARG A 43 -2.05 1.41 12.01
C ARG A 43 -2.22 0.92 10.58
N ASP A 44 -3.05 1.60 9.80
CA ASP A 44 -3.24 1.28 8.38
C ASP A 44 -1.96 1.53 7.58
N ALA A 45 -1.28 2.66 7.80
CA ALA A 45 -0.02 2.96 7.15
C ALA A 45 1.09 1.96 7.54
N GLU A 46 1.16 1.55 8.81
CA GLU A 46 2.08 0.52 9.30
C GLU A 46 1.83 -0.82 8.59
N ARG A 47 0.56 -1.23 8.47
CA ARG A 47 0.18 -2.45 7.74
C ARG A 47 0.60 -2.38 6.27
N VAL A 48 0.32 -1.27 5.59
CA VAL A 48 0.70 -1.07 4.18
C VAL A 48 2.22 -1.14 4.00
N LEU A 49 3.00 -0.54 4.91
CA LEU A 49 4.45 -0.62 4.88
C LEU A 49 4.95 -2.06 5.09
N ALA A 50 4.36 -2.80 6.03
CA ALA A 50 4.69 -4.21 6.25
C ALA A 50 4.41 -5.07 5.02
N GLU A 51 3.26 -4.85 4.36
CA GLU A 51 2.92 -5.53 3.10
C GLU A 51 3.89 -5.19 1.97
N ALA A 52 4.25 -3.90 1.81
CA ALA A 52 5.20 -3.47 0.80
C ALA A 52 6.58 -4.12 0.98
N ARG A 53 7.07 -4.19 2.23
CA ARG A 53 8.31 -4.91 2.59
C ARG A 53 8.25 -6.39 2.26
N SER A 54 7.13 -7.05 2.56
CA SER A 54 6.94 -8.46 2.21
C SER A 54 6.92 -8.69 0.69
N ARG A 55 6.32 -7.78 -0.08
CA ARG A 55 6.34 -7.82 -1.54
C ARG A 55 7.77 -7.64 -2.08
N LEU A 56 8.50 -6.67 -1.56
CA LEU A 56 9.90 -6.45 -1.95
C LEU A 56 10.77 -7.68 -1.67
N ALA A 57 10.68 -8.27 -0.48
CA ALA A 57 11.44 -9.48 -0.14
C ALA A 57 11.13 -10.65 -1.09
N ARG A 58 9.86 -10.81 -1.49
CA ARG A 58 9.47 -11.82 -2.49
C ARG A 58 10.05 -11.52 -3.87
N ALA A 59 9.99 -10.27 -4.31
CA ALA A 59 10.54 -9.84 -5.60
C ALA A 59 12.07 -10.03 -5.64
N GLU A 60 12.78 -9.69 -4.58
CA GLU A 60 14.24 -9.89 -4.47
C GLU A 60 14.61 -11.38 -4.47
N SER A 61 13.82 -12.23 -3.80
CA SER A 61 14.02 -13.67 -3.87
C SER A 61 13.79 -14.23 -5.27
N ALA A 62 12.76 -13.74 -5.99
CA ALA A 62 12.44 -14.18 -7.33
C ALA A 62 13.50 -13.71 -8.35
N ALA A 63 14.04 -12.51 -8.20
CA ALA A 63 15.12 -11.98 -9.05
C ALA A 63 16.42 -12.80 -8.95
N ASN A 64 16.64 -13.50 -7.84
CA ASN A 64 17.77 -14.41 -7.65
C ASN A 64 17.51 -15.84 -8.18
N ALA A 65 16.38 -16.07 -8.87
CA ALA A 65 16.11 -17.36 -9.48
C ALA A 65 17.16 -17.69 -10.57
N PRO A 66 17.56 -18.97 -10.71
CA PRO A 66 18.53 -19.37 -11.71
C PRO A 66 18.01 -19.10 -13.13
N TYR A 67 18.95 -18.81 -14.03
CA TYR A 67 18.68 -18.61 -15.45
C TYR A 67 17.89 -19.78 -16.04
N ALA A 68 16.73 -19.48 -16.64
CA ALA A 68 15.95 -20.45 -17.40
C ALA A 68 16.44 -20.45 -18.85
N SER A 69 16.95 -21.59 -19.30
CA SER A 69 17.39 -21.79 -20.69
C SER A 69 16.20 -21.78 -21.67
N ASP A 70 16.43 -21.36 -22.91
CA ASP A 70 15.50 -21.48 -24.03
C ASP A 70 15.07 -22.95 -24.24
N PRO A 71 13.80 -23.32 -23.95
CA PRO A 71 13.35 -24.71 -24.10
C PRO A 71 13.12 -25.12 -25.56
N LEU A 72 12.97 -24.16 -26.48
CA LEU A 72 12.64 -24.41 -27.89
C LEU A 72 13.88 -24.63 -28.76
N ILE A 73 15.09 -24.40 -28.24
CA ILE A 73 16.34 -24.56 -28.98
C ILE A 73 16.47 -25.96 -29.59
N PHE A 74 16.05 -27.01 -28.88
CA PHE A 74 16.05 -28.38 -29.38
C PHE A 74 14.95 -28.64 -30.41
N MET A 75 13.79 -27.99 -30.30
CA MET A 75 12.72 -28.11 -31.29
C MET A 75 13.11 -27.45 -32.61
N ARG A 76 13.72 -26.25 -32.56
CA ARG A 76 14.29 -25.57 -33.73
C ARG A 76 15.31 -26.48 -34.42
N ARG A 77 16.24 -27.04 -33.65
CA ARG A 77 17.26 -27.95 -34.18
C ARG A 77 16.66 -29.22 -34.77
N SER A 78 15.67 -29.81 -34.12
CA SER A 78 14.97 -30.99 -34.61
C SER A 78 14.28 -30.74 -35.95
N VAL A 79 13.66 -29.56 -36.16
CA VAL A 79 13.06 -29.20 -37.44
C VAL A 79 14.11 -29.05 -38.53
N GLU A 80 15.26 -28.43 -38.24
CA GLU A 80 16.40 -28.37 -39.18
C GLU A 80 16.89 -29.76 -39.57
N ASP A 81 17.08 -30.65 -38.59
CA ASP A 81 17.54 -32.02 -38.85
C ASP A 81 16.54 -32.83 -39.71
N GLU A 82 15.23 -32.55 -39.62
CA GLU A 82 14.21 -33.14 -40.49
C GLU A 82 14.26 -32.63 -41.94
N VAL A 83 14.66 -31.36 -42.15
CA VAL A 83 14.93 -30.82 -43.49
C VAL A 83 16.12 -31.55 -44.12
N ASP A 84 17.23 -31.68 -43.39
CA ASP A 84 18.41 -32.44 -43.83
C ASP A 84 18.05 -33.91 -44.13
N GLY A 85 17.15 -34.48 -43.33
CA GLY A 85 16.63 -35.83 -43.52
C GLY A 85 15.80 -36.00 -44.79
N LEU A 86 15.05 -34.97 -45.18
CA LEU A 86 14.23 -34.92 -46.39
C LEU A 86 15.09 -34.91 -47.66
N GLU A 87 16.18 -34.13 -47.67
CA GLU A 87 17.11 -34.05 -48.81
C GLU A 87 17.71 -35.42 -49.20
N ARG A 88 17.86 -36.31 -48.22
CA ARG A 88 18.43 -37.66 -48.41
C ARG A 88 17.40 -38.66 -48.94
N LYS A 89 16.11 -38.31 -49.08
CA LYS A 89 15.07 -39.23 -49.54
C LYS A 89 15.00 -39.25 -51.08
N THR A 90 15.12 -40.43 -51.66
CA THR A 90 15.18 -40.60 -53.12
C THR A 90 13.88 -41.10 -53.77
N THR A 91 12.95 -41.64 -52.98
CA THR A 91 11.68 -42.17 -53.50
C THR A 91 10.52 -41.24 -53.18
N GLU A 92 9.65 -40.99 -54.16
CA GLU A 92 8.48 -40.10 -54.02
C GLU A 92 7.62 -40.38 -52.78
N ARG A 93 7.34 -41.66 -52.49
CA ARG A 93 6.58 -42.05 -51.29
C ARG A 93 7.25 -41.59 -49.98
N LYS A 94 8.57 -41.76 -49.87
CA LYS A 94 9.34 -41.34 -48.68
C LYS A 94 9.44 -39.82 -48.57
N VAL A 95 9.60 -39.12 -49.70
CA VAL A 95 9.61 -37.64 -49.74
C VAL A 95 8.29 -37.10 -49.22
N ARG A 96 7.14 -37.57 -49.74
CA ARG A 96 5.81 -37.11 -49.31
C ARG A 96 5.54 -37.41 -47.83
N ALA A 97 5.94 -38.58 -47.34
CA ALA A 97 5.75 -38.94 -45.93
C ALA A 97 6.62 -38.08 -44.99
N SER A 98 7.90 -37.90 -45.34
CA SER A 98 8.85 -37.09 -44.56
C SER A 98 8.45 -35.60 -44.56
N TYR A 99 7.94 -35.08 -45.68
CA TYR A 99 7.45 -33.70 -45.76
C TYR A 99 6.22 -33.45 -44.86
N ARG A 100 5.27 -34.40 -44.79
CA ARG A 100 4.11 -34.27 -43.89
C ARG A 100 4.56 -34.21 -42.42
N PHE A 101 5.50 -35.07 -42.04
CA PHE A 101 6.07 -35.06 -40.69
C PHE A 101 6.78 -33.74 -40.38
N LEU A 102 7.62 -33.25 -41.30
CA LEU A 102 8.28 -31.95 -41.19
C LEU A 102 7.26 -30.81 -41.04
N LEU A 103 6.16 -30.85 -41.80
CA LEU A 103 5.11 -29.84 -41.73
C LEU A 103 4.43 -29.84 -40.34
N ASP A 104 4.07 -31.01 -39.83
CA ASP A 104 3.45 -31.14 -38.51
C ASP A 104 4.37 -30.60 -37.41
N ARG A 105 5.67 -30.96 -37.44
CA ARG A 105 6.67 -30.48 -36.48
C ARG A 105 6.94 -28.99 -36.60
N SER A 106 6.94 -28.45 -37.83
CA SER A 106 7.08 -27.01 -38.07
C SER A 106 5.90 -26.22 -37.51
N VAL A 107 4.67 -26.73 -37.65
CA VAL A 107 3.47 -26.10 -37.08
C VAL A 107 3.50 -26.16 -35.55
N GLU A 108 3.92 -27.28 -34.97
CA GLU A 108 4.10 -27.42 -33.52
C GLU A 108 5.11 -26.39 -32.97
N LEU A 109 6.26 -26.25 -33.63
CA LEU A 109 7.25 -25.22 -33.28
C LEU A 109 6.66 -23.81 -33.39
N ALA A 110 5.96 -23.49 -34.49
CA ALA A 110 5.38 -22.17 -34.67
C ALA A 110 4.36 -21.81 -33.56
N MET A 111 3.52 -22.76 -33.15
CA MET A 111 2.59 -22.54 -32.03
C MET A 111 3.34 -22.33 -30.71
N ALA A 112 4.40 -23.10 -30.46
CA ALA A 112 5.22 -22.97 -29.26
C ALA A 112 5.96 -21.62 -29.20
N GLU A 113 6.44 -21.09 -30.32
CA GLU A 113 7.07 -19.76 -30.40
C GLU A 113 6.07 -18.65 -30.06
N VAL A 114 4.83 -18.72 -30.58
CA VAL A 114 3.77 -17.75 -30.27
C VAL A 114 3.39 -17.81 -28.80
N ALA A 115 3.20 -19.02 -28.24
CA ALA A 115 2.90 -19.19 -26.82
C ALA A 115 4.00 -18.58 -25.95
N ARG A 116 5.26 -18.87 -26.27
CA ARG A 116 6.41 -18.30 -25.55
C ARG A 116 6.47 -16.79 -25.64
N PHE A 117 6.24 -16.20 -26.82
CA PHE A 117 6.21 -14.75 -26.95
C PHE A 117 5.19 -14.13 -25.97
N HIS A 118 4.00 -14.73 -25.86
CA HIS A 118 3.00 -14.26 -24.90
C HIS A 118 3.45 -14.45 -23.44
N ASP A 119 4.08 -15.56 -23.10
CA ASP A 119 4.62 -15.81 -21.76
C ASP A 119 5.75 -14.84 -21.39
N ASP A 120 6.65 -14.56 -22.33
CA ASP A 120 7.74 -13.58 -22.18
C ASP A 120 7.17 -12.17 -21.98
N GLN A 121 6.15 -11.79 -22.78
CA GLN A 121 5.44 -10.52 -22.60
C GLN A 121 4.76 -10.43 -21.24
N ALA A 122 4.05 -11.48 -20.81
CA ALA A 122 3.39 -11.51 -19.51
C ALA A 122 4.40 -11.42 -18.35
N THR A 123 5.56 -12.05 -18.50
CA THR A 123 6.66 -11.97 -17.54
C THR A 123 7.23 -10.56 -17.46
N LEU A 124 7.54 -9.94 -18.61
CA LEU A 124 8.00 -8.55 -18.66
C LEU A 124 7.01 -7.59 -18.01
N HIS A 125 5.71 -7.74 -18.28
CA HIS A 125 4.68 -6.90 -17.67
C HIS A 125 4.63 -7.06 -16.14
N ARG A 126 4.75 -8.30 -15.65
CA ARG A 126 4.86 -8.56 -14.21
C ARG A 126 6.13 -7.96 -13.61
N GLU A 127 7.27 -8.05 -14.28
CA GLU A 127 8.52 -7.43 -13.83
C GLU A 127 8.43 -5.90 -13.79
N LEU A 128 7.74 -5.27 -14.72
CA LEU A 128 7.55 -3.82 -14.68
C LEU A 128 6.61 -3.39 -13.54
N ALA A 129 5.57 -4.16 -13.25
CA ALA A 129 4.58 -3.82 -12.22
C ALA A 129 5.01 -4.24 -10.79
N GLU A 130 5.69 -5.38 -10.68
CA GLU A 130 6.01 -6.08 -9.43
C GLU A 130 7.50 -6.42 -9.30
N GLY A 131 8.34 -5.94 -10.21
CA GLY A 131 9.78 -6.11 -10.12
C GLY A 131 10.36 -5.37 -8.92
N VAL A 132 11.61 -5.72 -8.61
CA VAL A 132 12.32 -5.23 -7.42
C VAL A 132 12.26 -3.71 -7.30
N ASP A 133 12.51 -2.98 -8.39
CA ASP A 133 12.49 -1.51 -8.37
C ASP A 133 11.09 -0.92 -8.16
N ALA A 134 10.05 -1.54 -8.75
CA ALA A 134 8.67 -1.16 -8.50
C ALA A 134 8.27 -1.41 -7.04
N CYS A 135 8.70 -2.55 -6.47
CA CYS A 135 8.51 -2.86 -5.05
C CYS A 135 9.27 -1.90 -4.13
N ARG A 136 10.51 -1.52 -4.45
CA ARG A 136 11.29 -0.51 -3.70
C ARG A 136 10.59 0.84 -3.71
N ALA A 137 10.12 1.27 -4.88
CA ALA A 137 9.37 2.52 -4.99
C ALA A 137 8.06 2.47 -4.18
N ALA A 138 7.38 1.33 -4.15
CA ALA A 138 6.18 1.13 -3.33
C ALA A 138 6.49 1.17 -1.83
N GLU A 139 7.59 0.55 -1.37
CA GLU A 139 8.05 0.65 0.02
C GLU A 139 8.36 2.11 0.39
N GLY A 140 9.08 2.83 -0.47
CA GLY A 140 9.40 4.24 -0.25
C GLY A 140 8.14 5.09 -0.03
N ARG A 141 7.15 4.98 -0.92
CA ARG A 141 5.87 5.69 -0.78
C ARG A 141 5.11 5.29 0.50
N ALA A 142 5.13 4.02 0.87
CA ALA A 142 4.48 3.55 2.09
C ALA A 142 5.17 4.09 3.35
N ALA A 143 6.50 4.18 3.35
CA ALA A 143 7.26 4.76 4.44
C ALA A 143 6.99 6.27 4.59
N GLU A 144 6.94 7.01 3.48
CA GLU A 144 6.56 8.43 3.47
C GLU A 144 5.13 8.63 4.02
N ALA A 145 4.18 7.80 3.59
CA ALA A 145 2.80 7.86 4.08
C ALA A 145 2.69 7.60 5.60
N LEU A 146 3.49 6.66 6.14
CA LEU A 146 3.55 6.42 7.58
C LEU A 146 4.06 7.65 8.34
N VAL A 147 5.11 8.31 7.86
CA VAL A 147 5.63 9.54 8.46
C VAL A 147 4.56 10.64 8.47
N GLU A 148 3.83 10.81 7.37
CA GLU A 148 2.75 11.79 7.30
C GLU A 148 1.57 11.45 8.23
N ALA A 149 1.21 10.17 8.36
CA ALA A 149 0.19 9.71 9.30
C ALA A 149 0.59 9.97 10.76
N GLN A 150 1.86 9.75 11.11
CA GLN A 150 2.40 10.05 12.45
C GLN A 150 2.37 11.55 12.74
N ARG A 151 2.84 12.39 11.80
CA ARG A 151 2.76 13.85 11.90
C ARG A 151 1.31 14.33 12.06
N MET A 152 0.37 13.73 11.33
CA MET A 152 -1.05 14.02 11.49
C MET A 152 -1.54 13.68 12.90
N GLN A 153 -1.20 12.49 13.42
CA GLN A 153 -1.58 12.08 14.78
C GLN A 153 -1.01 13.04 15.83
N GLU A 154 0.23 13.49 15.67
CA GLU A 154 0.84 14.49 16.54
C GLU A 154 0.07 15.82 16.52
N ARG A 155 -0.31 16.31 15.32
CA ARG A 155 -1.12 17.54 15.20
C ARG A 155 -2.49 17.42 15.87
N VAL A 156 -3.15 16.27 15.75
CA VAL A 156 -4.43 16.01 16.44
C VAL A 156 -4.26 16.02 17.96
N ARG A 157 -3.22 15.33 18.48
CA ARG A 157 -2.90 15.34 19.92
C ARG A 157 -2.54 16.73 20.42
N ALA A 158 -1.77 17.51 19.65
CA ALA A 158 -1.43 18.88 20.00
C ALA A 158 -2.66 19.79 20.06
N SER A 159 -3.64 19.57 19.17
CA SER A 159 -4.92 20.30 19.18
C SER A 159 -5.75 19.97 20.42
N GLU A 160 -5.83 18.69 20.79
CA GLU A 160 -6.49 18.25 22.03
C GLU A 160 -5.80 18.87 23.27
N GLN A 161 -4.47 18.82 23.34
CA GLN A 161 -3.71 19.42 24.44
C GLN A 161 -3.96 20.93 24.55
N THR A 162 -4.09 21.62 23.42
CA THR A 162 -4.41 23.05 23.39
C THR A 162 -5.81 23.31 23.97
N ALA A 163 -6.81 22.50 23.59
CA ALA A 163 -8.15 22.58 24.17
C ALA A 163 -8.14 22.31 25.69
N ARG A 164 -7.38 21.30 26.15
CA ARG A 164 -7.23 20.99 27.58
C ARG A 164 -6.57 22.14 28.35
N ARG A 165 -5.55 22.79 27.79
CA ARG A 165 -4.94 24.00 28.36
C ARG A 165 -5.94 25.15 28.44
N GLY A 166 -6.75 25.34 27.40
CA GLY A 166 -7.84 26.33 27.40
C GLY A 166 -8.85 26.09 28.53
N LEU A 167 -9.25 24.83 28.73
CA LEU A 167 -10.14 24.43 29.83
C LEU A 167 -9.50 24.68 31.20
N HIS A 168 -8.21 24.40 31.37
CA HIS A 168 -7.48 24.71 32.61
C HIS A 168 -7.47 26.20 32.91
N LEU A 169 -7.14 27.04 31.92
CA LEU A 169 -7.14 28.50 32.07
C LEU A 169 -8.53 29.04 32.40
N LEU A 170 -9.59 28.46 31.82
CA LEU A 170 -10.97 28.80 32.17
C LEU A 170 -11.25 28.49 33.64
N GLN A 171 -10.82 27.31 34.13
CA GLN A 171 -10.97 26.90 35.53
C GLN A 171 -10.19 27.80 36.48
N GLU A 172 -9.00 28.26 36.11
CA GLU A 172 -8.23 29.21 36.93
C GLU A 172 -8.89 30.58 37.01
N LYS A 173 -9.50 31.05 35.92
CA LYS A 173 -10.16 32.37 35.86
C LYS A 173 -11.54 32.40 36.53
N LEU A 174 -12.26 31.28 36.49
CA LEU A 174 -13.62 31.14 37.02
C LEU A 174 -13.67 30.25 38.28
N GLY A 175 -12.52 29.84 38.81
CA GLY A 175 -12.44 29.17 40.11
C GLY A 175 -12.78 30.16 41.22
N PRO A 176 -13.27 29.68 42.39
CA PRO A 176 -13.57 30.57 43.51
C PRO A 176 -12.30 31.36 43.86
N ASN A 177 -12.37 32.70 43.75
CA ASN A 177 -11.32 33.61 44.20
C ASN A 177 -10.90 33.18 45.61
N ARG A 178 -9.67 32.66 45.76
CA ARG A 178 -9.05 32.51 47.08
C ARG A 178 -8.77 33.93 47.59
N SER A 179 -9.74 34.51 48.28
CA SER A 179 -9.53 35.62 49.23
C SER A 179 -9.32 35.01 50.61
#